data_AF-A0A4Z1KSI1-F1
#
_entry.id   AF-A0A4Z1KSI1-F1
#
_cell.length_a   1.000
_cell.length_b   1.000
_cell.length_c   1.000
_cell.angle_alpha   90.00
_cell.angle_beta   90.00
_cell.angle_gamma   90.00
#
_symmetry.space_group_name_H-M   'P 1'
#
loop_
_entity.id
_entity.type
_entity.pdbx_description
1 polymer ?
#
loop_
_entity_poly.entity_id
_entity_poly.type
_entity_poly.pdbx_seq_one_letter_code
_entity_poly.pdbx_strand_id
1 'polypeptide(L)'
;MSEGEREEFRKELKERFSPGARPMPNSIRGLAALANERIEDAIARGQFKNIPRGKTIERDARADNPFIDTTEYIMNKMIQRQDIVPPWIEKQQELVKTANVFRTRLRNDWKRHAARTIASRGGTLQEQMRTAEIYAQSEALHNPKKRAVEQTSVPTNATDDPVMVKIVQEVPSSSTGDPVIQILAEMKEDEIDIGKISPLETNRQPTSEKTSAALPPPFRIPSWEESEQSYLKLAITDLNSKTRSYNLMAPDLAKKPYFSLERELNSCYADVAPQLAAAIKERATRPAKELVEKIGHRPGGIMERFGSDKVKVYDSKRPLYGFKEFWNDLFGEKRA
;
A
#
# COMPACT_ATOMS: atom_id res chain seq x y z
N MET A 1 70.33 -12.60 -23.94
CA MET A 1 69.98 -13.30 -25.17
C MET A 1 70.93 -14.48 -25.31
N SER A 2 70.53 -15.59 -24.70
CA SER A 2 71.17 -16.89 -24.89
C SER A 2 71.13 -17.25 -26.38
N GLU A 3 72.13 -17.98 -26.87
CA GLU A 3 72.16 -18.43 -28.28
C GLU A 3 70.91 -19.23 -28.65
N GLY A 4 70.37 -20.03 -27.72
CA GLY A 4 69.12 -20.77 -27.90
C GLY A 4 67.90 -19.85 -28.11
N GLU A 5 67.79 -18.75 -27.34
CA GLU A 5 66.69 -17.79 -27.48
C GLU A 5 66.76 -17.06 -28.84
N ARG A 6 67.97 -16.80 -29.36
CA ARG A 6 68.17 -16.19 -30.68
C ARG A 6 67.81 -17.14 -31.81
N GLU A 7 68.08 -18.43 -31.65
CA GLU A 7 67.73 -19.47 -32.63
C GLU A 7 66.22 -19.73 -32.67
N GLU A 8 65.56 -19.77 -31.51
CA GLU A 8 64.10 -19.87 -31.42
C GLU A 8 63.44 -18.65 -32.05
N PHE A 9 63.95 -17.44 -31.77
CA PHE A 9 63.46 -16.22 -32.39
C PHE A 9 63.67 -16.20 -33.91
N ARG A 10 64.81 -16.72 -34.38
CA ARG A 10 65.11 -16.83 -35.81
C ARG A 10 64.26 -17.90 -36.50
N LYS A 11 63.92 -19.00 -35.82
CA LYS A 11 62.97 -20.01 -36.28
C LYS A 11 61.56 -19.45 -36.36
N GLU A 12 61.11 -18.73 -35.33
CA GLU A 12 59.79 -18.10 -35.31
C GLU A 12 59.65 -17.04 -36.41
N LEU A 13 60.67 -16.19 -36.62
CA LEU A 13 60.71 -15.26 -37.74
C LEU A 13 60.70 -15.99 -39.09
N LYS A 14 61.46 -17.08 -39.23
CA LYS A 14 61.49 -17.87 -40.46
C LYS A 14 60.15 -18.58 -40.73
N GLU A 15 59.46 -19.02 -39.70
CA GLU A 15 58.10 -19.60 -39.80
C GLU A 15 57.03 -18.56 -40.14
N ARG A 16 57.16 -17.33 -39.63
CA ARG A 16 56.27 -16.20 -39.96
C ARG A 16 56.47 -15.64 -41.36
N PHE A 17 57.70 -15.68 -41.89
CA PHE A 17 58.08 -15.04 -43.16
C PHE A 17 58.44 -16.03 -44.28
N SER A 18 58.16 -17.32 -44.13
CA SER A 18 58.25 -18.28 -45.23
C SER A 18 57.23 -17.89 -46.34
N PRO A 19 57.67 -17.69 -47.59
CA PRO A 19 56.79 -17.24 -48.68
C PRO A 19 55.89 -18.39 -49.14
N GLY A 20 54.76 -18.51 -48.45
CA GLY A 20 53.72 -19.52 -48.61
C GLY A 20 52.62 -19.25 -47.58
N ALA A 21 52.23 -17.98 -47.47
CA ALA A 21 51.26 -17.44 -46.52
C ALA A 21 50.09 -18.42 -46.38
N ARG A 22 49.98 -19.03 -45.19
CA ARG A 22 48.94 -20.00 -44.85
C ARG A 22 47.59 -19.37 -45.21
N PRO A 23 46.81 -19.89 -46.18
CA PRO A 23 45.44 -19.44 -46.32
C PRO A 23 44.75 -19.79 -45.00
N MET A 24 44.21 -18.79 -44.30
CA MET A 24 43.31 -19.06 -43.20
C MET A 24 42.27 -20.07 -43.70
N PRO A 25 42.10 -21.24 -43.05
CA PRO A 25 41.23 -22.27 -43.60
C PRO A 25 39.81 -21.71 -43.68
N ASN A 26 39.24 -21.63 -44.88
CA ASN A 26 37.90 -21.08 -45.13
C ASN A 26 36.76 -22.00 -44.64
N SER A 27 37.06 -23.05 -43.88
CA SER A 27 36.07 -24.00 -43.37
C SER A 27 36.13 -24.11 -41.83
N ILE A 28 34.97 -24.22 -41.19
CA ILE A 28 34.84 -24.36 -39.72
C ILE A 28 35.64 -25.56 -39.20
N ARG A 29 35.68 -26.66 -39.97
CA ARG A 29 36.46 -27.85 -39.64
C ARG A 29 37.96 -27.63 -39.77
N GLY A 30 38.40 -26.86 -40.76
CA GLY A 30 39.80 -26.48 -40.92
C GLY A 30 40.27 -25.51 -39.83
N LEU A 31 39.41 -24.56 -39.42
CA LEU A 31 39.67 -23.71 -38.26
C LEU A 31 39.75 -24.52 -36.97
N ALA A 32 38.87 -25.51 -36.78
CA ALA A 32 38.94 -26.41 -35.63
C ALA A 32 40.21 -27.26 -35.62
N ALA A 33 40.64 -27.78 -36.77
CA ALA A 33 41.90 -28.54 -36.88
C ALA A 33 43.13 -27.65 -36.59
N LEU A 34 43.16 -26.42 -37.13
CA LEU A 34 44.23 -25.45 -36.86
C LEU A 34 44.21 -24.99 -35.39
N ALA A 35 43.02 -24.83 -34.80
CA ALA A 35 42.88 -24.53 -33.39
C ALA A 35 43.40 -25.68 -32.52
N ASN A 36 43.06 -26.93 -32.85
CA ASN A 36 43.56 -28.11 -32.14
C ASN A 36 45.08 -28.24 -32.24
N GLU A 37 45.65 -28.08 -33.44
CA GLU A 37 47.11 -28.06 -33.65
C GLU A 37 47.75 -26.98 -32.76
N ARG A 38 47.21 -25.75 -32.77
CA ARG A 38 47.72 -24.64 -31.98
C ARG A 38 47.54 -24.85 -30.46
N ILE A 39 46.49 -25.54 -30.05
CA ILE A 39 46.26 -25.95 -28.65
C ILE A 39 47.31 -26.98 -28.23
N GLU A 40 47.54 -28.02 -29.03
CA GLU A 40 48.56 -29.04 -28.77
C GLU A 40 49.96 -28.42 -28.69
N ASP A 41 50.27 -27.51 -29.60
CA ASP A 41 51.53 -26.76 -29.65
C ASP A 41 51.73 -25.86 -28.40
N ALA A 42 50.65 -25.26 -27.89
CA ALA A 42 50.67 -24.45 -26.66
C ALA A 42 50.69 -25.32 -25.39
N ILE A 43 50.11 -26.53 -25.44
CA ILE A 43 50.24 -27.56 -24.38
C ILE A 43 51.68 -28.03 -24.30
N ALA A 44 52.32 -28.32 -25.44
CA ALA A 44 53.72 -28.73 -25.53
C ALA A 44 54.66 -27.66 -24.96
N ARG A 45 54.39 -26.37 -25.24
CA ARG A 45 55.10 -25.23 -24.65
C ARG A 45 54.77 -24.98 -23.16
N GLY A 46 53.88 -25.78 -22.56
CA GLY A 46 53.51 -25.67 -21.15
C GLY A 46 52.65 -24.46 -20.80
N GLN A 47 52.12 -23.72 -21.78
CA GLN A 47 51.34 -22.51 -21.55
C GLN A 47 50.01 -22.77 -20.81
N PHE A 48 49.46 -24.00 -20.91
CA PHE A 48 48.25 -24.40 -20.19
C PHE A 48 48.47 -24.72 -18.70
N LYS A 49 49.73 -24.85 -18.24
CA LYS A 49 50.04 -25.24 -16.85
C LYS A 49 49.72 -24.13 -15.84
N ASN A 50 49.85 -22.86 -16.24
CA ASN A 50 49.66 -21.69 -15.35
C ASN A 50 48.54 -20.76 -15.83
N ILE A 51 47.48 -21.30 -16.44
CA ILE A 51 46.31 -20.48 -16.76
C ILE A 51 45.54 -20.23 -15.46
N PRO A 52 45.27 -18.96 -15.09
CA PRO A 52 44.39 -18.66 -13.97
C PRO A 52 43.02 -19.29 -14.29
N ARG A 53 42.65 -20.33 -13.54
CA ARG A 53 41.31 -20.93 -13.66
C ARG A 53 40.29 -19.83 -13.36
N GLY A 54 39.25 -19.77 -14.17
CA GLY A 54 38.18 -18.78 -14.00
C GLY A 54 37.61 -18.81 -12.58
N LYS A 55 37.10 -17.67 -12.12
CA LYS A 55 36.48 -17.55 -10.80
C LYS A 55 35.40 -18.64 -10.65
N THR A 56 35.46 -19.41 -9.56
CA THR A 56 34.44 -20.41 -9.23
C THR A 56 33.08 -19.74 -9.28
N ILE A 57 32.18 -20.22 -10.14
CA ILE A 57 30.79 -19.78 -10.12
C ILE A 57 30.25 -20.22 -8.76
N GLU A 58 29.91 -19.25 -7.91
CA GLU A 58 29.21 -19.49 -6.66
C GLU A 58 27.87 -20.13 -7.03
N ARG A 59 27.80 -21.46 -6.87
CA ARG A 59 26.53 -22.17 -6.91
C ARG A 59 25.81 -21.80 -5.63
N ASP A 60 24.62 -21.22 -5.78
CA ASP A 60 23.79 -20.91 -4.62
C ASP A 60 23.53 -22.20 -3.85
N ALA A 61 23.92 -22.25 -2.58
CA ALA A 61 23.76 -23.43 -1.72
C ALA A 61 22.28 -23.88 -1.57
N ARG A 62 21.33 -23.01 -1.94
CA ARG A 62 19.89 -23.28 -1.93
C ARG A 62 19.41 -24.03 -3.19
N ALA A 63 20.22 -24.09 -4.25
CA ALA A 63 19.92 -24.85 -5.45
C ALA A 63 19.88 -26.36 -5.20
N ASP A 64 20.65 -26.83 -4.23
CA ASP A 64 20.78 -28.24 -3.87
C ASP A 64 19.77 -28.65 -2.78
N ASN A 65 18.78 -27.81 -2.46
CA ASN A 65 17.77 -28.13 -1.45
C ASN A 65 16.78 -29.20 -2.00
N PRO A 66 16.71 -30.40 -1.40
CA PRO A 66 15.80 -31.46 -1.85
C PRO A 66 14.30 -31.14 -1.69
N PHE A 67 13.97 -30.12 -0.92
CA PHE A 67 12.58 -29.72 -0.63
C PHE A 67 12.06 -28.59 -1.52
N ILE A 68 12.88 -28.09 -2.45
CA ILE A 68 12.45 -27.06 -3.41
C ILE A 68 12.66 -27.65 -4.80
N ASP A 69 11.59 -27.77 -5.57
CA ASP A 69 11.70 -28.22 -6.95
C ASP A 69 12.57 -27.26 -7.75
N THR A 70 13.39 -27.78 -8.66
CA THR A 70 14.26 -26.98 -9.54
C THR A 70 13.50 -25.88 -10.28
N THR A 71 12.22 -26.10 -10.62
CA THR A 71 11.34 -25.12 -11.26
C THR A 71 10.98 -23.97 -10.32
N GLU A 72 10.60 -24.26 -9.07
CA GLU A 72 10.30 -23.24 -8.07
C GLU A 72 11.54 -22.44 -7.70
N TYR A 73 12.68 -23.12 -7.56
CA TYR A 73 13.96 -22.49 -7.33
C TYR A 73 14.35 -21.54 -8.47
N ILE A 74 14.24 -21.99 -9.73
CA ILE A 74 14.53 -21.15 -10.90
C ILE A 74 13.53 -20.01 -11.00
N MET A 75 12.23 -20.25 -10.78
CA MET A 75 11.19 -19.22 -10.80
C MET A 75 11.45 -18.16 -9.73
N ASN A 76 11.69 -18.56 -8.48
CA ASN A 76 12.01 -17.65 -7.38
C ASN A 76 13.29 -16.86 -7.66
N LYS A 77 14.30 -17.50 -8.27
CA LYS A 77 15.53 -16.84 -8.68
C LYS A 77 15.33 -15.86 -9.84
N MET A 78 14.46 -16.17 -10.79
CA MET A 78 14.09 -15.24 -11.87
C MET A 78 13.31 -14.04 -11.32
N ILE A 79 12.36 -14.27 -10.42
CA ILE A 79 11.61 -13.20 -9.72
C ILE A 79 12.57 -12.28 -8.98
N GLN A 80 13.54 -12.85 -8.24
CA GLN A 80 14.53 -12.07 -7.48
C GLN A 80 15.58 -11.37 -8.36
N ARG A 81 15.95 -11.94 -9.52
CA ARG A 81 16.99 -11.36 -10.38
C ARG A 81 16.47 -10.37 -11.42
N GLN A 82 15.23 -10.52 -11.86
CA GLN A 82 14.67 -9.69 -12.92
C GLN A 82 13.73 -8.59 -12.38
N ASP A 83 13.52 -8.53 -11.06
CA ASP A 83 12.52 -7.66 -10.41
C ASP A 83 11.13 -7.74 -11.06
N ILE A 84 10.81 -8.88 -11.69
CA ILE A 84 9.53 -9.07 -12.39
C ILE A 84 8.50 -9.54 -11.39
N VAL A 85 7.47 -8.72 -11.23
CA VAL A 85 6.31 -9.02 -10.42
C VAL A 85 5.38 -9.93 -11.24
N PRO A 86 4.96 -11.10 -10.72
CA PRO A 86 3.95 -11.93 -11.37
C PRO A 86 2.75 -11.10 -11.86
N PRO A 87 2.20 -11.35 -13.07
CA PRO A 87 1.14 -10.52 -13.65
C PRO A 87 -0.10 -10.34 -12.76
N TRP A 88 -0.43 -11.35 -11.95
CA TRP A 88 -1.55 -11.28 -11.01
C TRP A 88 -1.29 -10.32 -9.84
N ILE A 89 -0.03 -10.11 -9.44
CA ILE A 89 0.34 -9.14 -8.39
C ILE A 89 0.25 -7.71 -8.93
N GLU A 90 0.59 -7.46 -10.20
CA GLU A 90 0.32 -6.15 -10.82
C GLU A 90 -1.17 -5.82 -10.79
N LYS A 91 -2.00 -6.80 -11.17
CA LYS A 91 -3.46 -6.69 -11.08
C LYS A 91 -3.94 -6.53 -9.64
N GLN A 92 -3.27 -7.18 -8.68
CA GLN A 92 -3.54 -6.98 -7.26
C GLN A 92 -3.30 -5.54 -6.84
N GLN A 93 -2.15 -4.97 -7.22
CA GLN A 93 -1.79 -3.60 -6.89
C GLN A 93 -2.77 -2.62 -7.54
N GLU A 94 -3.16 -2.86 -8.79
CA GLU A 94 -4.18 -2.09 -9.50
C GLU A 94 -5.51 -2.12 -8.72
N LEU A 95 -5.99 -3.30 -8.35
CA LEU A 95 -7.24 -3.50 -7.60
C LEU A 95 -7.18 -2.84 -6.22
N VAL A 96 -6.07 -2.95 -5.50
CA VAL A 96 -5.91 -2.32 -4.18
C VAL A 96 -5.90 -0.80 -4.32
N LYS A 97 -5.18 -0.25 -5.30
CA LYS A 97 -5.16 1.20 -5.57
C LYS A 97 -6.55 1.72 -5.91
N THR A 98 -7.27 1.08 -6.82
CA THR A 98 -8.62 1.50 -7.23
C THR A 98 -9.62 1.38 -6.09
N ALA A 99 -9.58 0.30 -5.32
CA ALA A 99 -10.43 0.13 -4.14
C ALA A 99 -10.13 1.19 -3.06
N ASN A 100 -8.86 1.52 -2.84
CA ASN A 100 -8.47 2.55 -1.89
C ASN A 100 -8.96 3.94 -2.32
N VAL A 101 -8.82 4.31 -3.60
CA VAL A 101 -9.36 5.57 -4.14
C VAL A 101 -10.87 5.64 -4.01
N PHE A 102 -11.58 4.55 -4.33
CA PHE A 102 -13.02 4.46 -4.16
C PHE A 102 -13.43 4.66 -2.69
N ARG A 103 -12.79 3.95 -1.75
CA ARG A 103 -13.09 4.03 -0.31
C ARG A 103 -12.74 5.38 0.30
N THR A 104 -11.63 6.01 -0.11
CA THR A 104 -11.28 7.36 0.39
C THR A 104 -12.26 8.39 -0.12
N ARG A 105 -12.65 8.34 -1.40
CA ARG A 105 -13.71 9.19 -1.94
C ARG A 105 -15.01 9.00 -1.19
N LEU A 106 -15.49 7.76 -1.08
CA LEU A 106 -16.75 7.43 -0.39
C LEU A 106 -16.77 7.95 1.05
N ARG A 107 -15.69 7.74 1.81
CA ARG A 107 -15.56 8.24 3.18
C ARG A 107 -15.54 9.76 3.25
N ASN A 108 -14.83 10.43 2.35
CA ASN A 108 -14.75 11.89 2.32
C ASN A 108 -16.08 12.54 1.95
N ASP A 109 -16.76 12.00 0.94
CA ASP A 109 -18.04 12.49 0.46
C ASP A 109 -19.11 12.33 1.55
N TRP A 110 -19.18 11.15 2.17
CA TRP A 110 -20.07 10.90 3.30
C TRP A 110 -19.75 11.79 4.50
N LYS A 111 -18.48 11.86 4.94
CA LYS A 111 -18.03 12.69 6.06
C LYS A 111 -18.41 14.15 5.87
N ARG A 112 -18.19 14.70 4.65
CA ARG A 112 -18.55 16.08 4.31
C ARG A 112 -20.06 16.29 4.32
N HIS A 113 -20.82 15.35 3.76
CA HIS A 113 -22.28 15.45 3.71
C HIS A 113 -22.87 15.34 5.12
N ALA A 114 -22.54 14.31 5.88
CA ALA A 114 -22.99 14.09 7.25
C ALA A 114 -22.67 15.29 8.17
N ALA A 115 -21.44 15.81 8.13
CA ALA A 115 -21.06 16.96 8.95
C ALA A 115 -21.84 18.23 8.56
N ARG A 116 -22.12 18.44 7.27
CA ARG A 116 -22.97 19.55 6.81
C ARG A 116 -24.40 19.39 7.29
N THR A 117 -24.96 18.19 7.18
CA THR A 117 -26.35 17.92 7.57
C THR A 117 -26.57 18.08 9.06
N ILE A 118 -25.61 17.67 9.90
CA ILE A 118 -25.69 17.90 11.35
C ILE A 118 -25.56 19.39 11.66
N ALA A 119 -24.61 20.09 11.01
CA ALA A 119 -24.46 21.53 11.22
C ALA A 119 -25.66 22.36 10.73
N SER A 120 -26.33 21.94 9.65
CA SER A 120 -27.50 22.64 9.10
C SER A 120 -28.75 22.49 9.96
N ARG A 121 -28.80 21.50 10.87
CA ARG A 121 -29.90 21.37 11.85
C ARG A 121 -29.88 22.48 12.92
N GLY A 122 -28.79 23.23 13.03
CA GLY A 122 -28.63 24.30 14.02
C GLY A 122 -28.04 23.82 15.36
N GLY A 123 -28.13 24.65 16.39
CA GLY A 123 -27.64 24.35 17.74
C GLY A 123 -26.22 24.83 18.04
N THR A 124 -25.81 24.69 19.30
CA THR A 124 -24.44 25.00 19.73
C THR A 124 -23.44 23.97 19.20
N LEU A 125 -22.16 24.34 19.08
CA LEU A 125 -21.11 23.42 18.61
C LEU A 125 -21.02 22.16 19.48
N GLN A 126 -21.17 22.30 20.80
CA GLN A 126 -21.10 21.20 21.75
C GLN A 126 -22.28 20.23 21.58
N GLU A 127 -23.49 20.74 21.34
CA GLU A 127 -24.67 19.91 21.07
C GLU A 127 -24.52 19.14 19.75
N GLN A 128 -23.97 19.76 18.72
CA GLN A 128 -23.68 19.10 17.44
C GLN A 128 -22.67 17.96 17.60
N MET A 129 -21.61 18.19 18.37
CA MET A 129 -20.61 17.16 18.71
C MET A 129 -21.24 16.02 19.50
N ARG A 130 -22.01 16.31 20.54
CA ARG A 130 -22.72 15.30 21.34
C ARG A 130 -23.69 14.48 20.50
N THR A 131 -24.41 15.12 19.57
CA THR A 131 -25.32 14.44 18.65
C THR A 131 -24.56 13.48 17.73
N ALA A 132 -23.41 13.90 17.20
CA ALA A 132 -22.55 13.05 16.39
C ALA A 132 -21.97 11.87 17.20
N GLU A 133 -21.60 12.08 18.46
CA GLU A 133 -21.15 11.02 19.36
C GLU A 133 -22.25 10.00 19.67
N ILE A 134 -23.48 10.45 19.90
CA ILE A 134 -24.63 9.56 20.12
C ILE A 134 -24.87 8.69 18.87
N TYR A 135 -24.81 9.28 17.67
CA TYR A 135 -24.88 8.51 16.43
C TYR A 135 -23.69 7.55 16.27
N ALA A 136 -22.49 7.95 16.67
CA ALA A 136 -21.34 7.04 16.66
C ALA A 136 -21.53 5.83 17.58
N GLN A 137 -22.14 6.03 18.75
CA GLN A 137 -22.49 4.96 19.67
C GLN A 137 -23.55 4.02 19.08
N SER A 138 -24.59 4.57 18.43
CA SER A 138 -25.62 3.72 17.79
C SER A 138 -25.07 2.92 16.61
N GLU A 139 -24.19 3.51 15.79
CA GLU A 139 -23.49 2.80 14.71
C GLU A 139 -22.59 1.69 15.24
N ALA A 140 -21.89 1.90 16.35
CA ALA A 140 -21.00 0.89 16.93
C ALA A 140 -21.76 -0.37 17.37
N LEU A 141 -23.01 -0.22 17.82
CA LEU A 141 -23.87 -1.35 18.18
C LEU A 141 -24.45 -2.05 16.96
N HIS A 142 -24.95 -1.30 15.98
CA HIS A 142 -25.58 -1.87 14.79
C HIS A 142 -24.56 -2.48 13.82
N ASN A 143 -23.40 -1.85 13.68
CA ASN A 143 -22.36 -2.23 12.74
C ASN A 143 -20.98 -2.21 13.42
N PRO A 144 -20.65 -3.29 14.17
CA PRO A 144 -19.38 -3.37 14.85
C PRO A 144 -18.22 -3.39 13.85
N LYS A 145 -17.22 -2.54 14.10
CA LYS A 145 -16.00 -2.51 13.28
C LYS A 145 -15.30 -3.86 13.34
N LYS A 146 -15.14 -4.51 12.18
CA LYS A 146 -14.24 -5.66 12.06
C LYS A 146 -12.82 -5.15 12.18
N ARG A 147 -12.12 -5.52 13.27
CA ARG A 147 -10.70 -5.22 13.42
C ARG A 147 -9.94 -5.83 12.23
N ALA A 148 -8.94 -5.11 11.73
CA ALA A 148 -8.06 -5.64 10.70
C ALA A 148 -7.43 -6.93 11.25
N VAL A 149 -7.55 -8.03 10.52
CA VAL A 149 -7.13 -9.38 10.93
C VAL A 149 -5.65 -9.45 11.31
N GLU A 150 -4.84 -8.47 10.89
CA GLU A 150 -3.43 -8.32 11.28
C GLU A 150 -3.23 -7.96 12.77
N GLN A 151 -4.28 -7.56 13.51
CA GLN A 151 -4.22 -7.21 14.94
C GLN A 151 -4.83 -8.27 15.86
N THR A 152 -5.26 -9.42 15.33
CA THR A 152 -5.53 -10.59 16.18
C THR A 152 -4.21 -11.29 16.43
N SER A 153 -3.41 -10.77 17.37
CA SER A 153 -2.38 -11.57 18.01
C SER A 153 -3.10 -12.73 18.69
N VAL A 154 -3.13 -13.90 18.04
CA VAL A 154 -3.52 -15.14 18.70
C VAL A 154 -2.55 -15.32 19.86
N PRO A 155 -3.00 -15.30 21.13
CA PRO A 155 -2.11 -15.55 22.25
C PRO A 155 -1.53 -16.96 22.07
N THR A 156 -0.21 -17.08 21.93
CA THR A 156 0.51 -18.36 21.81
C THR A 156 0.46 -19.23 23.07
N ASN A 157 -0.39 -18.88 24.05
CA ASN A 157 -0.47 -19.52 25.36
C ASN A 157 -1.68 -20.45 25.52
N ALA A 158 -2.39 -20.79 24.45
CA ALA A 158 -3.57 -21.66 24.51
C ALA A 158 -3.44 -22.92 23.63
N THR A 159 -2.22 -23.46 23.52
CA THR A 159 -2.01 -24.85 23.10
C THR A 159 -1.39 -25.60 24.27
N ASP A 160 -2.24 -26.24 25.07
CA ASP A 160 -1.85 -27.21 26.08
C ASP A 160 -1.36 -28.50 25.38
N ASP A 161 -0.21 -28.43 24.70
CA ASP A 161 0.49 -29.60 24.18
C ASP A 161 1.74 -29.89 25.06
N PRO A 162 1.81 -31.04 25.75
CA PRO A 162 2.85 -31.33 26.76
C PRO A 162 4.26 -31.55 26.18
N VAL A 163 4.45 -31.43 24.87
CA VAL A 163 5.74 -31.67 24.18
C VAL A 163 6.56 -30.37 24.03
N MET A 164 5.92 -29.20 24.04
CA MET A 164 6.59 -27.91 23.77
C MET A 164 7.27 -27.28 24.99
N VAL A 165 7.04 -27.81 26.20
CA VAL A 165 7.64 -27.29 27.45
C VAL A 165 9.14 -27.60 27.55
N LYS A 166 9.65 -28.60 26.83
CA LYS A 166 11.02 -29.10 27.02
C LYS A 166 12.13 -28.39 26.22
N ILE A 167 11.79 -27.39 25.39
CA ILE A 167 12.76 -26.76 24.46
C ILE A 167 13.09 -25.29 24.79
N VAL A 168 12.49 -24.72 25.84
CA VAL A 168 12.77 -23.33 26.26
C VAL A 168 13.84 -23.25 27.37
N GLN A 169 14.25 -24.37 27.93
CA GLN A 169 15.25 -24.43 28.98
C GLN A 169 16.64 -24.71 28.41
N GLU A 170 17.19 -23.81 27.58
CA GLU A 170 18.65 -23.68 27.33
C GLU A 170 18.95 -22.59 26.27
N VAL A 171 18.81 -21.31 26.63
CA VAL A 171 19.69 -20.24 26.10
C VAL A 171 19.84 -19.15 27.17
N PRO A 172 21.05 -18.78 27.61
CA PRO A 172 21.24 -17.68 28.56
C PRO A 172 21.25 -16.34 27.79
N SER A 173 20.21 -15.53 27.95
CA SER A 173 20.25 -14.11 27.58
C SER A 173 20.65 -13.28 28.81
N SER A 174 21.86 -12.74 28.74
CA SER A 174 22.44 -11.83 29.72
C SER A 174 21.63 -10.53 29.84
N SER A 175 21.42 -10.16 31.10
CA SER A 175 20.88 -8.91 31.68
C SER A 175 21.22 -7.58 31.00
N THR A 176 20.26 -6.65 30.97
CA THR A 176 20.36 -5.36 31.69
C THR A 176 19.02 -4.58 31.68
N GLY A 177 18.54 -4.17 32.86
CA GLY A 177 17.63 -3.01 33.03
C GLY A 177 16.29 -3.26 33.75
N ASP A 178 16.31 -3.36 35.08
CA ASP A 178 15.15 -3.37 36.00
C ASP A 178 14.36 -2.02 36.00
N PRO A 179 13.23 -1.86 36.75
CA PRO A 179 12.40 -2.84 37.49
C PRO A 179 10.88 -2.76 37.20
N VAL A 180 10.18 -3.90 37.29
CA VAL A 180 8.71 -3.94 37.51
C VAL A 180 8.42 -4.51 38.90
N ILE A 181 7.61 -3.76 39.64
CA ILE A 181 7.15 -3.98 41.01
C ILE A 181 6.36 -5.29 41.13
N GLN A 182 6.73 -6.13 42.08
CA GLN A 182 6.00 -7.31 42.54
C GLN A 182 4.82 -6.91 43.43
N ILE A 183 3.63 -7.43 43.14
CA ILE A 183 2.57 -7.60 44.15
C ILE A 183 2.09 -9.05 44.07
N LEU A 184 2.44 -9.79 45.11
CA LEU A 184 2.02 -11.14 45.46
C LEU A 184 0.63 -11.05 46.12
N ALA A 185 -0.37 -11.79 45.63
CA ALA A 185 -1.56 -12.11 46.41
C ALA A 185 -1.98 -13.54 46.09
N GLU A 186 -1.63 -14.41 47.04
CA GLU A 186 -1.90 -15.83 47.10
C GLU A 186 -3.35 -16.04 47.54
N MET A 187 -4.11 -16.84 46.80
CA MET A 187 -5.43 -17.33 47.22
C MET A 187 -5.25 -18.68 47.90
N LYS A 188 -5.67 -18.79 49.16
CA LYS A 188 -6.08 -20.06 49.78
C LYS A 188 -7.32 -19.83 50.64
N GLU A 189 -8.35 -20.59 50.30
CA GLU A 189 -9.59 -20.80 51.04
C GLU A 189 -9.33 -21.73 52.23
N ASP A 190 -10.10 -21.60 53.32
CA ASP A 190 -10.58 -22.71 54.16
C ASP A 190 -11.68 -22.26 55.17
N GLU A 191 -12.78 -23.01 55.15
CA GLU A 191 -13.83 -23.34 56.15
C GLU A 191 -14.67 -22.32 56.98
N ILE A 192 -15.96 -22.28 56.61
CA ILE A 192 -17.25 -22.44 57.34
C ILE A 192 -17.34 -22.15 58.86
N ASP A 193 -18.28 -21.26 59.25
CA ASP A 193 -19.08 -21.45 60.48
C ASP A 193 -20.49 -20.81 60.40
N ILE A 194 -21.51 -21.51 60.87
CA ILE A 194 -22.94 -21.16 60.77
C ILE A 194 -23.40 -20.46 62.05
N GLY A 195 -23.91 -19.23 61.95
CA GLY A 195 -24.52 -18.48 63.06
C GLY A 195 -25.82 -17.77 62.65
N LYS A 196 -26.93 -18.25 63.20
CA LYS A 196 -28.33 -17.81 63.04
C LYS A 196 -28.58 -16.42 63.69
N ILE A 197 -29.42 -15.55 63.10
CA ILE A 197 -30.55 -14.77 63.71
C ILE A 197 -30.98 -13.55 62.85
N SER A 198 -32.24 -13.62 62.40
CA SER A 198 -33.29 -12.63 62.11
C SER A 198 -33.15 -11.37 61.20
N PRO A 199 -34.25 -10.98 60.52
CA PRO A 199 -34.28 -10.04 59.41
C PRO A 199 -34.51 -8.59 59.85
N LEU A 200 -33.90 -7.64 59.16
CA LEU A 200 -34.29 -6.25 59.20
C LEU A 200 -34.66 -5.80 57.78
N GLU A 201 -35.96 -5.77 57.51
CA GLU A 201 -36.51 -4.97 56.42
C GLU A 201 -36.13 -3.51 56.69
N THR A 202 -35.37 -2.90 55.79
CA THR A 202 -35.34 -1.45 55.63
C THR A 202 -35.65 -1.15 54.18
N ASN A 203 -36.92 -0.85 54.00
CA ASN A 203 -37.52 -0.05 52.95
C ASN A 203 -36.51 0.95 52.33
N ARG A 204 -35.99 0.61 51.14
CA ARG A 204 -35.44 1.59 50.20
C ARG A 204 -36.19 1.42 48.89
N GLN A 205 -37.18 2.26 48.71
CA GLN A 205 -37.75 2.55 47.40
C GLN A 205 -36.62 2.83 46.40
N PRO A 206 -36.60 2.17 45.23
CA PRO A 206 -35.75 2.59 44.13
C PRO A 206 -36.39 3.80 43.44
N THR A 207 -36.15 5.01 43.95
CA THR A 207 -36.37 6.25 43.21
C THR A 207 -35.10 6.65 42.48
N SER A 208 -34.86 6.04 41.33
CA SER A 208 -34.29 6.76 40.18
C SER A 208 -34.52 5.95 38.91
N GLU A 209 -35.73 6.05 38.38
CA GLU A 209 -36.02 5.85 36.96
C GLU A 209 -35.18 6.86 36.16
N LYS A 210 -33.94 6.51 35.81
CA LYS A 210 -33.37 6.93 34.53
C LYS A 210 -33.69 5.79 33.59
N THR A 211 -34.77 5.93 32.84
CA THR A 211 -35.05 5.10 31.68
C THR A 211 -33.73 4.89 30.92
N SER A 212 -33.40 3.63 30.66
CA SER A 212 -32.34 3.26 29.73
C SER A 212 -32.71 3.89 28.38
N ALA A 213 -32.27 5.13 28.15
CA ALA A 213 -32.65 5.87 26.96
C ALA A 213 -32.09 5.10 25.76
N ALA A 214 -32.99 4.40 25.05
CA ALA A 214 -32.64 3.64 23.87
C ALA A 214 -31.91 4.57 22.89
N LEU A 215 -30.72 4.14 22.45
CA LEU A 215 -29.94 4.93 21.50
C LEU A 215 -30.77 5.15 20.23
N PRO A 216 -30.67 6.33 19.60
CA PRO A 216 -31.39 6.60 18.36
C PRO A 216 -30.90 5.65 17.26
N PRO A 217 -31.72 5.43 16.21
CA PRO A 217 -31.31 4.61 15.09
C PRO A 217 -30.02 5.14 14.43
N PRO A 218 -29.26 4.26 13.75
CA PRO A 218 -28.14 4.60 12.88
C PRO A 218 -28.38 5.85 12.02
N PHE A 219 -27.38 6.71 11.89
CA PHE A 219 -27.50 7.94 11.10
C PHE A 219 -27.39 7.62 9.61
N ARG A 220 -28.54 7.66 8.90
CA ARG A 220 -28.65 7.41 7.46
C ARG A 220 -29.37 8.56 6.77
N ILE A 221 -28.97 8.88 5.54
CA ILE A 221 -29.56 9.96 4.74
C ILE A 221 -29.95 9.38 3.37
N PRO A 222 -31.21 8.96 3.19
CA PRO A 222 -31.67 8.33 1.93
C PRO A 222 -31.46 9.21 0.69
N SER A 223 -31.70 10.51 0.82
CA SER A 223 -31.53 11.46 -0.30
C SER A 223 -30.10 11.54 -0.82
N TRP A 224 -29.10 11.33 0.03
CA TRP A 224 -27.70 11.27 -0.39
C TRP A 224 -27.40 9.96 -1.12
N GLU A 225 -27.87 8.84 -0.57
CA GLU A 225 -27.68 7.51 -1.17
C GLU A 225 -28.28 7.44 -2.57
N GLU A 226 -29.48 7.99 -2.78
CA GLU A 226 -30.14 8.08 -4.09
C GLU A 226 -29.32 8.91 -5.09
N SER A 227 -28.80 10.07 -4.66
CA SER A 227 -28.03 10.96 -5.53
C SER A 227 -26.71 10.33 -6.00
N GLU A 228 -26.03 9.58 -5.13
CA GLU A 228 -24.74 8.95 -5.43
C GLU A 228 -24.89 7.52 -5.97
N GLN A 229 -26.10 6.95 -5.95
CA GLN A 229 -26.33 5.52 -6.24
C GLN A 229 -25.82 5.10 -7.62
N SER A 230 -26.02 5.95 -8.63
CA SER A 230 -25.61 5.69 -10.01
C SER A 230 -24.09 5.55 -10.13
N TYR A 231 -23.34 6.47 -9.50
CA TYR A 231 -21.89 6.44 -9.47
C TYR A 231 -21.37 5.24 -8.68
N LEU A 232 -21.91 4.98 -7.48
CA LEU A 232 -21.44 3.90 -6.62
C LEU A 232 -21.66 2.52 -7.26
N LYS A 233 -22.83 2.31 -7.90
CA LYS A 233 -23.10 1.09 -8.67
C LYS A 233 -22.07 0.90 -9.79
N LEU A 234 -21.82 1.95 -10.58
CA LEU A 234 -20.83 1.89 -11.67
C LEU A 234 -19.42 1.58 -11.14
N ALA A 235 -18.98 2.25 -10.08
CA ALA A 235 -17.66 2.03 -9.48
C ALA A 235 -17.48 0.58 -8.99
N ILE A 236 -18.53 -0.01 -8.41
CA ILE A 236 -18.50 -1.40 -7.97
C ILE A 236 -18.46 -2.37 -9.14
N THR A 237 -19.18 -2.08 -10.23
CA THR A 237 -19.09 -2.90 -11.45
C THR A 237 -17.67 -2.88 -12.04
N ASP A 238 -16.98 -1.74 -12.03
CA ASP A 238 -15.57 -1.63 -12.44
C ASP A 238 -14.64 -2.43 -11.50
N LEU A 239 -14.78 -2.27 -10.19
CA LEU A 239 -14.02 -3.03 -9.20
C LEU A 239 -14.23 -4.55 -9.36
N ASN A 240 -15.46 -4.98 -9.60
CA ASN A 240 -15.78 -6.40 -9.82
C ASN A 240 -15.22 -6.92 -11.15
N SER A 241 -15.16 -6.08 -12.19
CA SER A 241 -14.49 -6.42 -13.45
C SER A 241 -12.99 -6.66 -13.23
N LYS A 242 -12.31 -5.76 -12.51
CA LYS A 242 -10.90 -5.91 -12.12
C LYS A 242 -10.65 -7.10 -11.20
N THR A 243 -11.59 -7.37 -10.31
CA THR A 243 -11.54 -8.55 -9.43
C THR A 243 -11.63 -9.85 -10.22
N ARG A 244 -12.49 -9.88 -11.24
CA ARG A 244 -12.60 -11.04 -12.14
C ARG A 244 -11.30 -11.28 -12.90
N SER A 245 -10.70 -10.24 -13.49
CA SER A 245 -9.44 -10.39 -14.23
C SER A 245 -8.28 -10.82 -13.32
N TYR A 246 -8.21 -10.30 -12.10
CA TYR A 246 -7.28 -10.74 -11.07
C TYR A 246 -7.49 -12.23 -10.70
N ASN A 247 -8.73 -12.63 -10.39
CA ASN A 247 -9.05 -13.99 -9.94
C ASN A 247 -8.81 -15.06 -11.01
N LEU A 248 -8.83 -14.70 -12.30
CA LEU A 248 -8.48 -15.61 -13.39
C LEU A 248 -6.98 -15.95 -13.42
N MET A 249 -6.13 -15.01 -13.00
CA MET A 249 -4.68 -15.17 -13.01
C MET A 249 -4.11 -15.61 -11.66
N ALA A 250 -4.85 -15.36 -10.58
CA ALA A 250 -4.40 -15.62 -9.21
C ALA A 250 -4.56 -17.11 -8.82
N PRO A 251 -3.63 -17.66 -8.02
CA PRO A 251 -3.80 -18.98 -7.42
C PRO A 251 -4.99 -19.00 -6.45
N ASP A 252 -5.57 -20.17 -6.21
CA ASP A 252 -6.83 -20.32 -5.46
C ASP A 252 -6.83 -19.65 -4.08
N LEU A 253 -5.72 -19.78 -3.34
CA LEU A 253 -5.56 -19.16 -2.02
C LEU A 253 -5.59 -17.62 -2.07
N ALA A 254 -5.15 -17.02 -3.18
CA ALA A 254 -5.03 -15.58 -3.33
C ALA A 254 -6.29 -14.92 -3.95
N LYS A 255 -7.29 -15.70 -4.36
CA LYS A 255 -8.52 -15.18 -4.97
C LYS A 255 -9.27 -14.27 -3.99
N LYS A 256 -9.81 -13.17 -4.50
CA LYS A 256 -10.54 -12.16 -3.73
C LYS A 256 -12.05 -12.26 -3.96
N PRO A 257 -12.88 -12.05 -2.93
CA PRO A 257 -14.33 -11.99 -3.10
C PRO A 257 -14.73 -10.73 -3.88
N TYR A 258 -15.89 -10.79 -4.53
CA TYR A 258 -16.48 -9.62 -5.18
C TYR A 258 -16.93 -8.56 -4.17
N PHE A 259 -16.94 -7.31 -4.61
CA PHE A 259 -17.41 -6.15 -3.87
C PHE A 259 -18.93 -6.05 -3.92
N SER A 260 -19.52 -5.67 -2.78
CA SER A 260 -20.95 -5.37 -2.63
C SER A 260 -21.13 -3.94 -2.15
N LEU A 261 -22.11 -3.23 -2.70
CA LEU A 261 -22.40 -1.83 -2.38
C LEU A 261 -22.76 -1.66 -0.91
N GLU A 262 -23.66 -2.51 -0.42
CA GLU A 262 -24.13 -2.46 0.96
C GLU A 262 -22.99 -2.68 1.95
N ARG A 263 -22.06 -3.58 1.63
CA ARG A 263 -20.90 -3.85 2.48
C ARG A 263 -19.95 -2.65 2.54
N GLU A 264 -19.70 -2.00 1.40
CA GLU A 264 -18.81 -0.84 1.33
C GLU A 264 -19.46 0.39 1.99
N LEU A 265 -20.78 0.59 1.85
CA LEU A 265 -21.52 1.62 2.57
C LEU A 265 -21.50 1.39 4.07
N ASN A 266 -21.80 0.17 4.52
CA ASN A 266 -21.74 -0.19 5.94
C ASN A 266 -20.32 0.04 6.49
N SER A 267 -19.28 -0.38 5.76
CA SER A 267 -17.89 -0.12 6.17
C SER A 267 -17.59 1.38 6.26
N CYS A 268 -18.07 2.18 5.31
CA CYS A 268 -17.92 3.62 5.32
C CYS A 268 -18.58 4.26 6.55
N TYR A 269 -19.81 3.86 6.84
CA TYR A 269 -20.57 4.36 7.98
C TYR A 269 -19.88 4.05 9.31
N ALA A 270 -19.44 2.80 9.49
CA ALA A 270 -18.68 2.43 10.68
C ALA A 270 -17.39 3.26 10.81
N ASP A 271 -16.63 3.44 9.73
CA ASP A 271 -15.37 4.19 9.74
C ASP A 271 -15.56 5.66 10.10
N VAL A 272 -16.53 6.33 9.46
CA VAL A 272 -16.74 7.78 9.55
C VAL A 272 -17.45 8.18 10.84
N ALA A 273 -18.35 7.35 11.37
CA ALA A 273 -19.15 7.69 12.55
C ALA A 273 -18.34 8.24 13.75
N PRO A 274 -17.26 7.58 14.23
CA PRO A 274 -16.45 8.12 15.32
C PRO A 274 -15.61 9.35 14.93
N GLN A 275 -15.38 9.59 13.64
CA GLN A 275 -14.63 10.76 13.16
C GLN A 275 -15.50 12.01 13.03
N LEU A 276 -16.82 11.86 13.09
CA LEU A 276 -17.77 12.91 12.73
C LEU A 276 -17.77 14.08 13.72
N ALA A 277 -17.67 13.81 15.03
CA ALA A 277 -17.60 14.85 16.05
C ALA A 277 -16.35 15.73 15.88
N ALA A 278 -15.19 15.12 15.63
CA ALA A 278 -13.95 15.83 15.32
C ALA A 278 -14.08 16.64 14.01
N ALA A 279 -14.69 16.07 12.97
CA ALA A 279 -14.90 16.75 11.69
C ALA A 279 -15.77 18.00 11.81
N ILE A 280 -16.81 17.95 12.65
CA ILE A 280 -17.68 19.10 12.94
C ILE A 280 -16.90 20.19 13.66
N LYS A 281 -16.12 19.82 14.69
CA LYS A 281 -15.24 20.75 15.40
C LYS A 281 -14.24 21.42 14.45
N GLU A 282 -13.50 20.62 13.69
CA GLU A 282 -12.53 21.10 12.70
C GLU A 282 -13.18 22.04 11.69
N ARG A 283 -14.38 21.72 11.20
CA ARG A 283 -15.12 22.56 10.25
C ARG A 283 -15.53 23.90 10.87
N ALA A 284 -15.99 23.89 12.12
CA ALA A 284 -16.38 25.11 12.83
C ALA A 284 -15.19 26.00 13.17
N THR A 285 -14.03 25.40 13.48
CA THR A 285 -12.79 26.13 13.78
C THR A 285 -12.00 26.53 12.53
N ARG A 286 -12.34 25.99 11.35
CA ARG A 286 -11.57 26.25 10.13
C ARG A 286 -11.76 27.72 9.72
N PRO A 287 -10.67 28.49 9.56
CA PRO A 287 -10.78 29.83 8.99
C PRO A 287 -11.42 29.72 7.61
N ALA A 288 -12.22 30.73 7.23
CA ALA A 288 -12.77 30.81 5.89
C ALA A 288 -11.61 30.70 4.90
N LYS A 289 -11.62 29.64 4.07
CA LYS A 289 -10.62 29.50 3.02
C LYS A 289 -10.77 30.73 2.12
N GLU A 290 -9.73 31.54 2.01
CA GLU A 290 -9.61 32.57 0.98
C GLU A 290 -9.59 31.79 -0.37
N LEU A 291 -10.77 31.58 -0.94
CA LEU A 291 -10.96 30.92 -2.24
C LEU A 291 -10.36 31.74 -3.38
N VAL A 292 -10.06 32.99 -3.09
CA VAL A 292 -9.12 33.80 -3.85
C VAL A 292 -7.80 33.62 -3.13
N GLU A 293 -6.94 32.73 -3.64
CA GLU A 293 -5.51 33.00 -3.50
C GLU A 293 -5.33 34.40 -4.07
N LYS A 294 -5.27 35.42 -3.21
CA LYS A 294 -4.56 36.64 -3.56
C LYS A 294 -3.15 36.14 -3.81
N ILE A 295 -2.88 35.80 -5.07
CA ILE A 295 -1.54 35.75 -5.62
C ILE A 295 -0.97 37.09 -5.21
N GLY A 296 -0.24 37.09 -4.09
CA GLY A 296 0.32 38.29 -3.54
C GLY A 296 1.24 38.83 -4.61
N HIS A 297 0.80 39.88 -5.30
CA HIS A 297 1.65 40.65 -6.16
C HIS A 297 2.82 41.11 -5.28
N ARG A 298 3.98 40.47 -5.43
CA ARG A 298 5.22 41.08 -4.96
C ARG A 298 5.36 42.37 -5.77
N PRO A 299 5.40 43.54 -5.13
CA PRO A 299 5.55 44.80 -5.87
C PRO A 299 6.85 44.71 -6.68
N GLY A 300 6.76 44.82 -8.01
CA GLY A 300 7.93 44.79 -8.92
C GLY A 300 8.05 43.59 -9.87
N GLY A 301 7.03 42.73 -9.98
CA GLY A 301 7.01 41.66 -11.00
C GLY A 301 6.73 42.22 -12.41
N ILE A 302 7.49 41.76 -13.41
CA ILE A 302 7.44 42.21 -14.83
C ILE A 302 6.02 42.10 -15.46
N MET A 303 5.11 41.32 -14.86
CA MET A 303 3.71 41.20 -15.27
C MET A 303 2.86 42.46 -14.99
N GLU A 304 3.29 43.33 -14.07
CA GLU A 304 2.57 44.57 -13.71
C GLU A 304 2.51 45.58 -14.87
N ARG A 305 3.46 45.50 -15.82
CA ARG A 305 3.44 46.33 -17.03
C ARG A 305 2.39 45.94 -18.06
N PHE A 306 1.75 44.78 -17.91
CA PHE A 306 0.68 44.30 -18.80
C PHE A 306 -0.71 44.27 -18.12
N GLY A 307 -0.78 44.51 -16.82
CA GLY A 307 -2.03 44.51 -16.05
C GLY A 307 -2.75 45.86 -16.11
N SER A 308 -3.37 46.19 -17.24
CA SER A 308 -4.26 47.37 -17.29
C SER A 308 -5.49 47.16 -16.41
N ASP A 309 -5.64 48.02 -15.41
CA ASP A 309 -6.62 47.97 -14.31
C ASP A 309 -8.06 48.39 -14.68
N LYS A 310 -8.50 48.07 -15.91
CA LYS A 310 -9.85 48.44 -16.38
C LYS A 310 -10.51 47.31 -17.17
N VAL A 311 -11.03 46.31 -16.45
CA VAL A 311 -11.94 45.32 -17.04
C VAL A 311 -13.32 45.98 -17.22
N LYS A 312 -13.60 46.47 -18.43
CA LYS A 312 -14.96 46.90 -18.82
C LYS A 312 -15.75 45.66 -19.24
N VAL A 313 -16.64 45.18 -18.38
CA VAL A 313 -17.57 44.09 -18.71
C VAL A 313 -18.71 44.68 -19.55
N TYR A 314 -18.78 44.30 -20.82
CA TYR A 314 -19.88 44.66 -21.71
C TYR A 314 -20.96 43.58 -21.64
N ASP A 315 -22.12 43.93 -21.10
CA ASP A 315 -23.29 43.05 -21.09
C ASP A 315 -24.08 43.26 -22.39
N SER A 316 -23.85 42.38 -23.37
CA SER A 316 -24.51 42.48 -24.67
C SER A 316 -25.82 41.70 -24.67
N LYS A 317 -26.92 42.32 -25.13
CA LYS A 317 -28.25 41.69 -25.23
C LYS A 317 -28.40 40.72 -26.43
N ARG A 318 -27.31 40.31 -27.07
CA ARG A 318 -27.36 39.35 -28.18
C ARG A 318 -27.04 37.95 -27.67
N PRO A 319 -27.77 36.92 -28.10
CA PRO A 319 -27.53 35.58 -27.63
C PRO A 319 -26.24 35.08 -28.30
N LEU A 320 -25.24 34.79 -27.48
CA LEU A 320 -23.99 34.08 -27.82
C LEU A 320 -22.88 34.93 -28.45
N TYR A 321 -21.96 35.38 -27.59
CA TYR A 321 -20.62 35.84 -27.97
C TYR A 321 -19.87 34.68 -28.66
N GLY A 322 -19.57 34.83 -29.93
CA GLY A 322 -19.01 33.77 -30.76
C GLY A 322 -17.48 33.75 -30.79
N PHE A 323 -16.88 32.59 -31.08
CA PHE A 323 -15.41 32.45 -31.23
C PHE A 323 -14.83 33.39 -32.30
N LYS A 324 -15.61 33.70 -33.35
CA LYS A 324 -15.21 34.68 -34.38
C LYS A 324 -15.15 36.12 -33.84
N GLU A 325 -16.08 36.48 -32.96
CA GLU A 325 -16.10 37.80 -32.32
C GLU A 325 -14.95 37.90 -31.32
N PHE A 326 -14.68 36.83 -30.57
CA PHE A 326 -13.50 36.74 -29.69
C PHE A 326 -12.19 36.99 -30.45
N TRP A 327 -11.97 36.34 -31.59
CA TRP A 327 -10.75 36.55 -32.39
C TRP A 327 -10.70 37.94 -33.04
N ASN A 328 -11.82 38.48 -33.51
CA ASN A 328 -11.86 39.85 -34.05
C ASN A 328 -11.61 40.91 -32.98
N ASP A 329 -12.06 40.69 -31.74
CA ASP A 329 -11.86 41.64 -30.63
C ASP A 329 -10.44 41.54 -30.06
N LEU A 330 -9.82 40.35 -30.13
CA LEU A 330 -8.45 40.13 -29.67
C LEU A 330 -7.38 40.65 -30.65
N PHE A 331 -7.67 40.66 -31.97
CA PHE A 331 -6.70 41.06 -33.02
C PHE A 331 -7.14 42.28 -33.84
N GLY A 332 -8.35 42.80 -33.63
CA GLY A 332 -8.84 44.01 -34.28
C GLY A 332 -8.30 45.26 -33.61
N GLU A 333 -7.21 45.81 -34.12
CA GLU A 333 -6.78 47.16 -33.75
C GLU A 333 -7.86 48.19 -34.07
N LYS A 334 -8.24 48.98 -33.06
CA LYS A 334 -9.04 50.20 -33.23
C LYS A 334 -8.25 51.21 -34.06
N ARG A 335 -8.71 51.49 -35.29
CA ARG A 335 -8.45 52.80 -35.88
C ARG A 335 -9.25 53.84 -35.09
N ALA A 336 -8.54 54.89 -34.70
CA ALA A 336 -9.02 56.03 -33.91
C ALA A 336 -10.23 56.72 -34.55
#